data_AF-A0A5C8U3S1-F1
#
_entry.id   AF-A0A5C8U3S1-F1
#
_cell.length_a   1.000
_cell.length_b   1.000
_cell.length_c   1.000
_cell.angle_alpha   90.00
_cell.angle_beta   90.00
_cell.angle_gamma   90.00
#
_symmetry.space_group_name_H-M   'P 1'
#
loop_
_entity.id
_entity.type
_entity.pdbx_description
1 polymer ?
#
loop_
_entity_poly.entity_id
_entity_poly.type
_entity_poly.pdbx_seq_one_letter_code
_entity_poly.pdbx_strand_id
1 'polypeptide(L)'
;MAIKQEVVAQLAEASAQQVLVQTLAVLVFGQSGLSPERVRSLGQSLSEQMGEVVIPDADAADAEAIREANARAVVAVFEGVAEAMPSGA
;
A
#
# COMPACT_ATOMS: atom_id res chain seq x y z
N MET A 1 26.12 -6.73 -7.08
CA MET A 1 26.03 -5.74 -5.98
C MET A 1 25.45 -6.45 -4.77
N ALA A 2 26.13 -6.43 -3.62
CA ALA A 2 25.56 -6.93 -2.37
C ALA A 2 24.69 -5.84 -1.75
N ILE A 3 23.43 -6.15 -1.44
CA ILE A 3 22.52 -5.23 -0.74
C ILE A 3 23.06 -5.05 0.69
N LYS A 4 23.15 -3.81 1.18
CA LYS A 4 23.59 -3.53 2.56
C LYS A 4 22.66 -4.24 3.55
N GLN A 5 23.19 -4.87 4.60
CA GLN A 5 22.36 -5.59 5.58
C GLN A 5 21.26 -4.72 6.21
N GLU A 6 21.52 -3.42 6.39
CA GLU A 6 20.54 -2.46 6.86
C GLU A 6 19.33 -2.33 5.93
N VAL A 7 19.55 -2.30 4.62
CA VAL A 7 18.48 -2.27 3.60
C VAL A 7 17.69 -3.59 3.63
N VAL A 8 18.35 -4.72 3.88
CA VAL A 8 17.68 -6.02 4.02
C VAL A 8 16.78 -6.03 5.28
N ALA A 9 17.27 -5.53 6.41
CA ALA A 9 16.49 -5.46 7.65
C ALA A 9 15.28 -4.53 7.51
N GLN A 10 15.46 -3.34 6.91
CA GLN A 10 14.36 -2.41 6.62
C GLN A 10 13.33 -3.03 5.68
N LEU A 11 13.78 -3.72 4.63
CA LEU A 11 12.87 -4.40 3.70
C LEU A 11 12.10 -5.54 4.37
N ALA A 12 12.76 -6.31 5.25
CA ALA A 12 12.11 -7.39 6.00
C ALA A 12 11.05 -6.85 6.97
N GLU A 13 11.36 -5.76 7.68
CA GLU A 13 10.41 -5.08 8.56
C GLU A 13 9.21 -4.53 7.78
N ALA A 14 9.46 -3.80 6.68
CA ALA A 14 8.39 -3.29 5.82
C ALA A 14 7.51 -4.43 5.27
N SER A 15 8.12 -5.56 4.89
CA SER A 15 7.38 -6.74 4.41
C SER A 15 6.51 -7.35 5.52
N ALA A 16 7.02 -7.45 6.75
CA ALA A 16 6.25 -7.97 7.88
C ALA A 16 5.07 -7.05 8.23
N GLN A 17 5.29 -5.73 8.23
CA GLN A 17 4.23 -4.74 8.44
C GLN A 17 3.18 -4.82 7.33
N GLN A 18 3.60 -4.97 6.06
CA GLN A 18 2.69 -5.11 4.94
C GLN A 18 1.78 -6.33 5.09
N VAL A 19 2.34 -7.49 5.45
CA VAL A 19 1.54 -8.72 5.69
C VAL A 19 0.54 -8.52 6.82
N LEU A 20 0.96 -7.88 7.92
CA LEU A 20 0.08 -7.60 9.05
C LEU A 20 -1.08 -6.67 8.65
N VAL A 21 -0.78 -5.58 7.93
CA VAL A 21 -1.79 -4.63 7.44
C VAL A 21 -2.77 -5.32 6.51
N GLN A 22 -2.29 -6.12 5.54
CA GLN A 22 -3.16 -6.85 4.61
C GLN A 22 -4.07 -7.82 5.36
N THR A 23 -3.54 -8.56 6.32
CA THR A 23 -4.32 -9.51 7.14
C THR A 23 -5.44 -8.81 7.91
N LEU A 24 -5.12 -7.70 8.58
CA LEU A 24 -6.11 -6.93 9.33
C LEU A 24 -7.14 -6.26 8.41
N ALA A 25 -6.71 -5.74 7.26
CA ALA A 25 -7.58 -5.09 6.30
C ALA A 25 -8.65 -6.04 5.75
N VAL A 26 -8.28 -7.28 5.40
CA VAL A 26 -9.25 -8.30 4.96
C VAL A 26 -10.31 -8.54 6.03
N LEU A 27 -9.91 -8.69 7.29
CA LEU A 27 -10.83 -8.91 8.41
C LEU A 27 -11.78 -7.72 8.61
N VAL A 28 -11.24 -6.49 8.62
CA VAL A 28 -12.01 -5.27 8.86
C VAL A 28 -12.97 -5.00 7.70
N PHE A 29 -12.49 -5.10 6.44
CA PHE A 29 -13.33 -4.87 5.27
C PHE A 29 -14.40 -5.95 5.12
N GLY A 30 -14.08 -7.21 5.38
CA GLY A 30 -15.05 -8.31 5.42
C GLY A 30 -16.14 -8.08 6.47
N GLN A 31 -15.76 -7.71 7.71
CA GLN A 31 -16.74 -7.39 8.77
C GLN A 31 -17.58 -6.15 8.45
N SER A 32 -17.01 -5.19 7.70
CA SER A 32 -17.71 -3.97 7.29
C SER A 32 -18.63 -4.18 6.06
N GLY A 33 -18.64 -5.38 5.47
CA GLY A 33 -19.44 -5.68 4.28
C GLY A 33 -18.96 -4.97 3.01
N LEU A 34 -17.68 -4.58 2.96
CA LEU A 34 -17.08 -4.06 1.73
C LEU A 34 -16.90 -5.20 0.73
N SER A 35 -17.18 -4.93 -0.54
CA SER A 35 -16.85 -5.85 -1.62
C SER A 35 -15.41 -5.64 -2.09
N PRO A 36 -14.78 -6.65 -2.71
CA PRO A 36 -13.46 -6.49 -3.34
C PRO A 36 -13.40 -5.29 -4.29
N GLU A 37 -14.45 -5.01 -5.09
CA GLU A 37 -14.44 -3.86 -6.00
C GLU A 37 -14.40 -2.52 -5.25
N ARG A 38 -15.12 -2.41 -4.12
CA ARG A 38 -15.08 -1.20 -3.29
C ARG A 38 -13.71 -0.99 -2.66
N VAL A 39 -13.05 -2.07 -2.24
CA VAL A 39 -11.68 -1.99 -1.70
C VAL A 39 -10.69 -1.53 -2.77
N ARG A 40 -10.78 -2.04 -4.01
CA ARG A 40 -9.96 -1.54 -5.13
C ARG A 40 -10.19 -0.06 -5.41
N SER A 41 -11.45 0.36 -5.45
CA SER A 41 -11.81 1.77 -5.69
C SER A 41 -11.29 2.69 -4.57
N LEU A 42 -11.31 2.22 -3.33
CA LEU A 42 -10.72 2.95 -2.20
C LEU A 42 -9.19 3.08 -2.36
N GLY A 43 -8.52 2.01 -2.77
CA GLY A 43 -7.07 2.04 -3.06
C GLY A 43 -6.70 3.05 -4.15
N GLN A 44 -7.50 3.12 -5.23
CA GLN A 44 -7.32 4.12 -6.28
C GLN A 44 -7.50 5.55 -5.76
N SER A 45 -8.56 5.79 -4.98
CA SER A 45 -8.83 7.13 -4.40
C SER A 45 -7.71 7.58 -3.45
N LEU A 46 -7.16 6.65 -2.65
CA LEU A 46 -6.04 6.94 -1.74
C LEU A 46 -4.71 7.14 -2.50
N SER A 47 -4.51 6.39 -3.59
CA SER A 47 -3.35 6.58 -4.47
C SER A 47 -3.30 7.99 -5.05
N GLU A 48 -4.45 8.53 -5.47
CA GLU A 48 -4.55 9.92 -5.95
C GLU A 48 -4.19 10.91 -4.85
N GLN A 49 -4.66 10.72 -3.62
CA GLN A 49 -4.31 11.56 -2.47
C GLN A 49 -2.81 11.51 -2.15
N MET A 50 -2.16 10.36 -2.31
CA MET A 50 -0.71 10.25 -2.14
C MET A 50 0.08 11.09 -3.16
N GLY A 51 -0.49 11.34 -4.34
CA GLY A 51 0.07 12.26 -5.35
C GLY A 51 0.09 13.73 -4.90
N GLU A 52 -0.66 14.09 -3.86
CA GLU A 52 -0.74 15.45 -3.34
C GLU A 52 0.07 15.67 -2.05
N VAL A 53 0.64 14.61 -1.48
CA VAL A 53 1.39 14.67 -0.22
C VAL A 53 2.67 15.49 -0.39
N VAL A 54 2.86 16.47 0.50
CA VAL A 54 4.11 17.24 0.59
C VAL A 54 5.18 16.36 1.23
N ILE A 55 6.30 16.20 0.53
CA ILE A 55 7.46 15.47 1.03
C ILE A 55 8.47 16.49 1.54
N PRO A 56 8.67 16.59 2.87
CA PRO A 56 9.61 17.53 3.45
C PRO A 56 11.02 17.23 2.94
N ASP A 57 11.79 18.30 2.70
CA ASP A 57 13.23 18.24 2.39
C ASP A 57 13.62 17.48 1.10
N ALA A 58 12.65 17.03 0.30
CA ALA A 58 12.90 16.44 -1.01
C ALA A 58 12.98 17.52 -2.08
N ASP A 59 13.93 17.36 -3.01
CA ASP A 59 13.91 18.16 -4.23
C ASP A 59 12.73 17.77 -5.14
N ALA A 60 12.46 18.56 -6.17
CA ALA A 60 11.29 18.34 -7.02
C ALA A 60 11.30 16.99 -7.75
N ALA A 61 12.48 16.45 -8.08
CA ALA A 61 12.60 15.19 -8.81
C ALA A 61 12.40 14.00 -7.86
N ASP A 62 13.03 14.04 -6.69
CA ASP A 62 12.88 13.01 -5.66
C ASP A 62 11.46 13.02 -5.08
N ALA A 63 10.88 14.20 -4.86
CA ALA A 63 9.50 14.32 -4.39
C ALA A 63 8.51 13.67 -5.36
N GLU A 64 8.68 13.91 -6.67
CA GLU A 64 7.83 13.28 -7.68
C GLU A 64 8.00 11.76 -7.71
N ALA A 65 9.25 11.28 -7.71
CA ALA A 65 9.55 9.85 -7.71
C ALA A 65 8.99 9.14 -6.47
N ILE A 66 9.10 9.75 -5.29
CA ILE A 66 8.56 9.18 -4.04
C ILE A 66 7.03 9.19 -4.07
N ARG A 67 6.38 10.26 -4.57
CA ARG A 67 4.91 10.28 -4.71
C ARG A 67 4.40 9.19 -5.63
N GLU A 68 5.03 9.01 -6.80
CA GLU A 68 4.66 7.93 -7.73
C GLU A 68 4.89 6.54 -7.11
N ALA A 69 6.01 6.34 -6.42
CA ALA A 69 6.30 5.08 -5.72
C ALA A 69 5.24 4.79 -4.63
N ASN A 70 4.89 5.79 -3.83
CA ASN A 70 3.89 5.67 -2.78
C ASN A 70 2.50 5.40 -3.33
N ALA A 71 2.08 6.12 -4.37
CA ALA A 71 0.80 5.92 -5.05
C ALA A 71 0.67 4.47 -5.54
N ARG A 72 1.70 3.96 -6.24
CA ARG A 72 1.74 2.56 -6.69
C ARG A 72 1.73 1.55 -5.54
N ALA A 73 2.46 1.84 -4.46
CA ALA A 73 2.48 0.96 -3.28
C ALA A 73 1.09 0.86 -2.63
N VAL A 74 0.36 1.98 -2.53
CA VAL A 74 -1.02 1.98 -2.02
C VAL A 74 -1.93 1.12 -2.90
N VAL A 75 -1.90 1.31 -4.22
CA VAL A 75 -2.71 0.47 -5.14
C VAL A 75 -2.39 -1.01 -4.95
N ALA A 76 -1.11 -1.38 -4.91
CA ALA A 76 -0.69 -2.77 -4.75
C ALA A 76 -1.16 -3.39 -3.43
N VAL A 77 -1.11 -2.64 -2.32
CA VAL A 77 -1.61 -3.12 -1.02
C VAL A 77 -3.11 -3.38 -1.09
N PHE A 78 -3.89 -2.45 -1.62
CA PHE A 78 -5.35 -2.58 -1.70
C PHE A 78 -5.80 -3.66 -2.70
N GLU A 79 -5.08 -3.84 -3.80
CA GLU A 79 -5.33 -4.94 -4.73
C GLU A 79 -5.10 -6.29 -4.05
N GLY A 80 -3.97 -6.45 -3.35
CA GLY A 80 -3.70 -7.69 -2.60
C GLY A 80 -4.75 -7.98 -1.51
N VAL A 81 -5.27 -6.95 -0.85
CA VAL A 81 -6.39 -7.12 0.10
C VAL A 81 -7.66 -7.55 -0.63
N ALA A 82 -8.01 -6.91 -1.74
CA ALA A 82 -9.19 -7.26 -2.53
C ALA A 82 -9.13 -8.69 -3.10
N GLU A 83 -7.95 -9.15 -3.53
CA GLU A 83 -7.70 -10.53 -3.98
C GLU A 83 -7.84 -11.56 -2.84
N ALA A 84 -7.43 -11.19 -1.63
CA ALA A 84 -7.52 -12.05 -0.46
C ALA A 84 -8.92 -12.08 0.18
N MET A 85 -9.81 -11.18 -0.22
CA MET A 85 -11.19 -11.17 0.24
C MET A 85 -12.00 -12.28 -0.46
N PRO A 86 -12.92 -12.95 0.25
CA PRO A 86 -13.78 -13.95 -0.37
C PRO A 86 -14.68 -13.29 -1.43
N SER A 87 -14.67 -13.87 -2.64
CA SER A 87 -15.53 -13.47 -3.75
C SER A 87 -16.99 -13.87 -3.49
N GLY A 88 -17.65 -13.17 -2.57
CA GLY A 88 -19.07 -13.36 -2.26
C GLY A 88 -19.36 -14.56 -1.34
N ALA A 89 -20.30 -14.34 -0.41
CA ALA A 89 -21.10 -15.37 0.24
C ALA A 89 -22.46 -15.47 -0.48
#